data_AF-A0A067TBT6-F1
#
_entry.id   AF-A0A067TBT6-F1
#
_cell.length_a   1.000
_cell.length_b   1.000
_cell.length_c   1.000
_cell.angle_alpha   90.00
_cell.angle_beta   90.00
_cell.angle_gamma   90.00
#
_symmetry.space_group_name_H-M   'P 1'
#
loop_
_entity.id
_entity.type
_entity.pdbx_description
1 polymer ?
#
loop_
_entity_poly.entity_id
_entity_poly.type
_entity_poly.pdbx_seq_one_letter_code
_entity_poly.pdbx_strand_id
1 'polypeptide(L)'
;MARTKHVAVKVLGSMGPRRRHVSPTPEIPATPEIPDFIALTRDVLINVIRFLQPRDIVSIRQTCRTFLSITKLRTVWVNALRWLMQEHCITEDTFPLRTMSLSMLEHLALSPYRIVSLMEQSDNDKLDPASIRVLSPRLTNEEKDIYGILHSGELYDFSLASGGRYLSTVASCSDASSLFTVWDLGLSGNDRVKALTRLVQPVICCELINFFPDLNKLGVFYLVSRRDSPQGIIVDVHTITISPPISTFVSVSKIWMPATGSTYVFACPELQRITIRTDNTEINKFLIWDFIHNMAAVWVAADCPIDPGLAIFSYDDSLVVGLADKMFIYNIPPFVPYNPDVVPKRLEPSICLYSPLPVSNAFFLLQDSWPLPRAPKYMCAANSEQIVVYKNNNILSSDAGSAMPNKLPTFAASVSAAYPSFAHNNRDIFIQMVQAVGHLFLGCYDEDSGILKVFMVKIADQPVGQRDIIPFRVFLGNDPADVFQFTQFYPLTGRMCYLTKECRRLHVLDFIVPPE
;
A
#
# COMPACT_ATOMS: atom_id res chain seq x y z
N MET A 1 -6.26 8.71 -48.38
CA MET A 1 -4.90 9.15 -48.76
C MET A 1 -4.10 7.92 -49.18
N ALA A 2 -3.49 8.00 -50.36
CA ALA A 2 -3.00 6.89 -51.15
C ALA A 2 -1.72 6.24 -50.60
N ARG A 3 -1.63 4.91 -50.75
CA ARG A 3 -0.44 4.08 -50.48
C ARG A 3 0.56 4.20 -51.64
N THR A 4 1.76 4.67 -51.34
CA THR A 4 2.89 4.71 -52.29
C THR A 4 3.71 3.44 -52.17
N LYS A 5 3.81 2.70 -53.28
CA LYS A 5 4.68 1.53 -53.47
C LYS A 5 6.11 2.01 -53.72
N HIS A 6 7.10 1.45 -53.01
CA HIS A 6 8.50 1.59 -53.41
C HIS A 6 8.99 0.37 -54.20
N VAL A 7 9.68 0.72 -55.28
CA VAL A 7 10.17 -0.10 -56.37
C VAL A 7 11.58 -0.60 -56.05
N ALA A 8 11.85 -1.84 -56.45
CA ALA A 8 13.14 -2.51 -56.37
C ALA A 8 14.19 -1.88 -57.30
N VAL A 9 15.43 -1.75 -56.81
CA VAL A 9 16.61 -1.45 -57.64
C VAL A 9 17.49 -2.69 -57.70
N LYS A 10 17.68 -3.18 -58.92
CA LYS A 10 18.52 -4.30 -59.32
C LYS A 10 19.89 -3.74 -59.70
N VAL A 11 20.96 -4.14 -59.01
CA VAL A 11 22.35 -3.85 -59.45
C VAL A 11 23.05 -5.18 -59.71
N LEU A 12 23.42 -5.36 -60.98
CA LEU A 12 24.30 -6.41 -61.50
C LEU A 12 25.76 -6.01 -61.23
N GLY A 13 26.54 -6.95 -60.71
CA GLY A 13 28.00 -6.84 -60.63
C GLY A 13 28.62 -8.23 -60.48
N SER A 14 28.92 -8.88 -61.60
CA SER A 14 29.71 -10.12 -61.62
C SER A 14 31.20 -9.78 -61.49
N MET A 15 31.84 -10.24 -60.41
CA MET A 15 33.30 -10.34 -60.33
C MET A 15 33.69 -11.81 -60.13
N GLY A 16 34.57 -12.29 -61.00
CA GLY A 16 35.02 -13.68 -61.06
C GLY A 16 35.90 -14.11 -59.87
N PRO A 17 36.03 -15.43 -59.64
CA PRO A 17 36.76 -15.95 -58.50
C PRO A 17 38.28 -15.94 -58.74
N ARG A 18 39.02 -15.10 -58.00
CA ARG A 18 40.47 -15.26 -57.83
C ARG A 18 40.72 -16.34 -56.78
N ARG A 19 41.18 -17.52 -57.22
CA ARG A 19 41.76 -18.55 -56.34
C ARG A 19 43.03 -18.02 -55.69
N ARG A 20 42.98 -17.68 -54.41
CA ARG A 20 44.16 -17.55 -53.55
C ARG A 20 44.38 -18.89 -52.85
N HIS A 21 45.61 -19.41 -52.96
CA HIS A 21 46.06 -20.53 -52.15
C HIS A 21 46.10 -20.07 -50.68
N VAL A 22 45.21 -20.60 -49.86
CA VAL A 22 45.16 -20.38 -48.42
C VAL A 22 45.96 -21.49 -47.76
N SER A 23 47.03 -21.11 -47.07
CA SER A 23 47.83 -21.99 -46.21
C SER A 23 46.96 -22.61 -45.11
N PRO A 24 47.23 -23.85 -44.66
CA PRO A 24 46.42 -24.50 -43.63
C PRO A 24 46.46 -23.71 -42.33
N THR A 25 45.33 -23.10 -41.99
CA THR A 25 45.10 -22.42 -40.72
C THR A 25 45.20 -23.44 -39.58
N PRO A 26 45.95 -23.18 -38.50
CA PRO A 26 46.04 -24.09 -37.37
C PRO A 26 44.64 -24.39 -36.82
N GLU A 27 44.31 -25.67 -36.66
CA GLU A 27 43.05 -26.15 -36.10
C GLU A 27 42.85 -25.53 -34.72
N ILE A 28 41.92 -24.58 -34.63
CA ILE A 28 41.48 -24.02 -33.35
C ILE A 28 40.76 -25.15 -32.60
N PRO A 29 41.21 -25.54 -31.39
CA PRO A 29 40.54 -26.58 -30.62
C PRO A 29 39.08 -26.19 -30.43
N ALA A 30 38.18 -27.12 -30.75
CA ALA A 30 36.74 -26.92 -30.69
C ALA A 30 36.38 -26.33 -29.31
N THR A 31 35.90 -25.09 -29.32
CA THR A 31 35.39 -24.45 -28.11
C THR A 31 34.28 -25.34 -27.56
N PRO A 32 34.31 -25.73 -26.27
CA PRO A 32 33.26 -26.56 -25.70
C PRO A 32 31.90 -25.91 -25.98
N GLU A 33 31.01 -26.65 -26.63
CA GLU A 33 29.66 -26.18 -26.91
C GLU A 33 28.99 -25.86 -25.58
N ILE A 34 28.77 -24.56 -25.33
CA ILE A 34 28.03 -24.13 -24.15
C ILE A 34 26.60 -24.66 -24.33
N PRO A 35 26.08 -25.50 -23.42
CA PRO A 35 24.75 -26.04 -23.57
C PRO A 35 23.74 -24.91 -23.65
N ASP A 36 22.88 -24.97 -24.67
CA ASP A 36 21.84 -23.97 -24.88
C ASP A 36 20.93 -23.91 -23.64
N PHE A 37 20.62 -22.71 -23.17
CA PHE A 37 19.76 -22.51 -22.01
C PHE A 37 18.38 -23.17 -22.20
N ILE A 38 17.89 -23.27 -23.44
CA ILE A 38 16.61 -23.95 -23.72
C ILE A 38 16.71 -25.48 -23.61
N ALA A 39 17.92 -26.05 -23.54
CA ALA A 39 18.15 -27.48 -23.32
C ALA A 39 18.02 -27.88 -21.84
N LEU A 40 17.89 -26.92 -20.93
CA LEU A 40 17.59 -27.18 -19.52
C LEU A 40 16.22 -27.86 -19.37
N THR A 41 16.08 -28.68 -18.34
CA THR A 41 14.79 -29.32 -18.05
C THR A 41 13.74 -28.27 -17.70
N ARG A 42 12.48 -28.57 -18.01
CA ARG A 42 11.34 -27.68 -17.76
C ARG A 42 11.28 -27.18 -16.30
N ASP A 43 11.58 -28.03 -15.34
CA ASP A 43 11.55 -27.67 -13.92
C ASP A 43 12.67 -26.69 -13.54
N VAL A 44 13.86 -26.86 -14.13
CA VAL A 44 14.96 -25.89 -13.97
C VAL A 44 14.56 -24.55 -14.58
N LEU A 45 13.97 -24.54 -15.77
CA LEU A 45 13.48 -23.32 -16.42
C LEU A 45 12.40 -22.62 -15.57
N ILE A 46 11.45 -23.35 -14.99
CA ILE A 46 10.45 -22.78 -14.07
C ILE A 46 11.14 -22.18 -12.83
N ASN A 47 12.14 -22.87 -12.28
CA ASN A 47 12.90 -22.40 -11.12
C ASN A 47 13.76 -21.16 -11.43
N VAL A 48 14.19 -20.96 -12.67
CA VAL A 48 14.85 -19.70 -13.08
C VAL A 48 13.81 -18.60 -13.29
N ILE A 49 12.72 -18.90 -14.00
CA ILE A 49 11.65 -17.93 -14.31
C ILE A 49 10.98 -17.39 -13.05
N ARG A 50 10.93 -18.15 -11.94
CA ARG A 50 10.31 -17.68 -10.69
C ARG A 50 10.94 -16.41 -10.10
N PHE A 51 12.16 -16.06 -10.51
CA PHE A 51 12.87 -14.86 -10.05
C PHE A 51 12.58 -13.63 -10.94
N LEU A 52 11.85 -13.81 -12.03
CA LEU A 52 11.50 -12.74 -12.96
C LEU A 52 10.27 -11.99 -12.47
N GLN A 53 10.25 -10.69 -12.75
CA GLN A 53 9.05 -9.89 -12.56
C GLN A 53 7.97 -10.31 -13.58
N PRO A 54 6.67 -10.15 -13.25
CA PRO A 54 5.57 -10.46 -14.15
C PRO A 54 5.72 -9.91 -15.58
N ARG A 55 6.24 -8.69 -15.75
CA ARG A 55 6.51 -8.10 -17.07
C ARG A 55 7.58 -8.87 -17.86
N ASP A 56 8.64 -9.32 -17.19
CA ASP A 56 9.76 -10.01 -17.82
C ASP A 56 9.36 -11.42 -18.25
N ILE A 57 8.42 -12.06 -17.52
CA ILE A 57 7.80 -13.32 -17.92
C ILE A 57 7.09 -13.15 -19.28
N VAL A 58 6.38 -12.03 -19.49
CA VAL A 58 5.75 -11.71 -20.77
C VAL A 58 6.78 -11.42 -21.86
N SER A 59 7.87 -10.71 -21.54
CA SER A 59 8.95 -10.47 -22.51
C SER A 59 9.62 -11.78 -22.95
N ILE A 60 9.96 -12.67 -22.02
CA ILE A 60 10.57 -13.96 -22.34
C ILE A 60 9.61 -14.87 -23.12
N ARG A 61 8.31 -14.83 -22.83
CA ARG A 61 7.26 -15.55 -23.59
C ARG A 61 7.33 -15.26 -25.10
N GLN A 62 7.74 -14.06 -25.49
CA GLN A 62 7.79 -13.61 -26.89
C GLN A 62 9.06 -14.06 -27.63
N THR A 63 10.04 -14.67 -26.95
CA THR A 63 11.35 -14.98 -27.55
C THR A 63 11.37 -16.29 -28.33
N CYS A 64 10.79 -17.39 -27.81
CA CYS A 64 10.76 -18.68 -28.50
C CYS A 64 9.56 -19.55 -28.07
N ARG A 65 9.29 -20.63 -28.84
CA ARG A 65 8.16 -21.55 -28.58
C ARG A 65 8.28 -22.29 -27.24
N THR A 66 9.50 -22.63 -26.82
CA THR A 66 9.75 -23.30 -25.53
C THR A 66 9.34 -22.40 -24.37
N PHE A 67 9.80 -21.14 -24.36
CA PHE A 67 9.39 -20.18 -23.35
C PHE A 67 7.92 -19.80 -23.43
N LEU A 68 7.35 -19.71 -24.64
CA LEU A 68 5.91 -19.53 -24.80
C LEU A 68 5.12 -20.66 -24.10
N SER A 69 5.55 -21.91 -24.25
CA SER A 69 4.93 -23.07 -23.60
C SER A 69 5.10 -23.03 -22.08
N ILE A 70 6.31 -22.74 -21.59
CA ILE A 70 6.64 -22.74 -20.16
C ILE A 70 5.97 -21.57 -19.41
N THR A 71 5.97 -20.37 -19.99
CA THR A 71 5.35 -19.20 -19.36
C THR A 71 3.82 -19.23 -19.41
N LYS A 72 3.19 -20.17 -20.14
CA LYS A 72 1.74 -20.45 -20.08
C LYS A 72 1.35 -21.40 -18.95
N LEU A 73 2.31 -21.87 -18.16
CA LEU A 73 2.03 -22.76 -17.05
C LEU A 73 1.51 -22.01 -15.85
N ARG A 74 0.45 -22.56 -15.24
CA ARG A 74 -0.13 -22.05 -14.00
C ARG A 74 0.93 -21.80 -12.92
N THR A 75 1.85 -22.75 -12.72
CA THR A 75 2.89 -22.67 -11.67
C THR A 75 3.76 -21.42 -11.80
N VAL A 76 4.05 -20.96 -13.02
CA VAL A 76 4.84 -19.74 -13.26
C VAL A 76 4.10 -18.52 -12.71
N TRP A 77 2.81 -18.40 -13.00
CA TRP A 77 2.01 -17.26 -12.55
C TRP A 77 1.59 -17.32 -11.09
N VAL A 78 1.40 -18.53 -10.54
CA VAL A 78 1.25 -18.71 -9.09
C VAL A 78 2.50 -18.21 -8.37
N ASN A 79 3.70 -18.54 -8.87
CA ASN A 79 4.96 -18.08 -8.26
C ASN A 79 5.12 -16.56 -8.39
N ALA A 80 4.82 -16.00 -9.56
CA ALA A 80 4.88 -14.55 -9.79
C ALA A 80 3.91 -13.78 -8.88
N LEU A 81 2.67 -14.27 -8.72
CA LEU A 81 1.69 -13.68 -7.82
C LEU A 81 2.09 -13.84 -6.35
N ARG A 82 2.60 -15.02 -5.93
CA ARG A 82 3.11 -15.21 -4.56
C ARG A 82 4.25 -14.25 -4.22
N TRP A 83 5.16 -14.01 -5.15
CA TRP A 83 6.22 -13.04 -4.96
C TRP A 83 5.64 -11.63 -4.72
N LEU A 84 4.67 -11.21 -5.53
CA LEU A 84 3.97 -9.94 -5.35
C LEU A 84 3.23 -9.88 -4.01
N MET A 85 2.55 -10.96 -3.64
CA MET A 85 1.86 -11.10 -2.37
C MET A 85 2.81 -11.00 -1.17
N GLN A 86 3.98 -11.64 -1.22
CA GLN A 86 5.00 -11.53 -0.17
C GLN A 86 5.58 -10.12 -0.08
N GLU A 87 5.81 -9.46 -1.21
CA GLU A 87 6.33 -8.09 -1.25
C GLU A 87 5.32 -7.09 -0.68
N HIS A 88 4.02 -7.38 -0.84
CA HIS A 88 2.92 -6.54 -0.39
C HIS A 88 2.10 -7.17 0.75
N CYS A 89 2.71 -8.08 1.54
CA CYS A 89 2.15 -8.85 2.66
C CYS A 89 0.64 -9.15 2.56
N ILE A 90 0.28 -9.66 1.39
CA ILE A 90 -1.02 -10.22 1.11
C ILE A 90 -0.93 -11.71 1.44
N THR A 91 -1.86 -12.22 2.23
CA THR A 91 -1.94 -13.65 2.57
C THR A 91 -2.62 -14.46 1.45
N GLU A 92 -2.34 -15.77 1.38
CA GLU A 92 -2.93 -16.66 0.37
C GLU A 92 -4.47 -16.75 0.45
N ASP A 93 -5.10 -16.38 1.57
CA ASP A 93 -6.57 -16.46 1.67
C ASP A 93 -7.26 -15.28 0.98
N THR A 94 -6.56 -14.15 0.86
CA THR A 94 -7.00 -13.02 0.03
C THR A 94 -7.08 -13.40 -1.43
N PHE A 95 -6.31 -14.38 -1.88
CA PHE A 95 -6.28 -14.80 -3.28
C PHE A 95 -6.36 -16.33 -3.39
N PRO A 96 -7.48 -16.94 -3.82
CA PRO A 96 -7.63 -18.40 -3.89
C PRO A 96 -6.76 -19.03 -5.00
N LEU A 97 -5.44 -19.06 -4.80
CA LEU A 97 -4.41 -19.42 -5.78
C LEU A 97 -4.60 -20.83 -6.35
N ARG A 98 -5.29 -21.71 -5.64
CA ARG A 98 -5.59 -23.08 -6.07
C ARG A 98 -6.69 -23.14 -7.12
N THR A 99 -7.69 -22.25 -7.03
CA THR A 99 -8.90 -22.30 -7.87
C THR A 99 -9.00 -21.18 -8.90
N MET A 100 -8.19 -20.13 -8.81
CA MET A 100 -8.15 -19.06 -9.84
C MET A 100 -7.92 -19.63 -11.25
N SER A 101 -8.42 -19.01 -12.32
CA SER A 101 -8.01 -19.41 -13.68
C SER A 101 -6.56 -18.97 -13.97
N LEU A 102 -5.95 -19.48 -15.04
CA LEU A 102 -4.67 -18.95 -15.51
C LEU A 102 -4.78 -17.46 -15.86
N SER A 103 -5.83 -17.07 -16.60
CA SER A 103 -6.07 -15.67 -16.99
C SER A 103 -6.16 -14.73 -15.79
N MET A 104 -6.80 -15.16 -14.70
CA MET A 104 -6.89 -14.38 -13.46
C MET A 104 -5.54 -14.26 -12.75
N LEU A 105 -4.73 -15.32 -12.73
CA LEU A 105 -3.37 -15.26 -12.18
C LEU A 105 -2.49 -14.29 -12.99
N GLU A 106 -2.55 -14.32 -14.33
CA GLU A 106 -1.82 -13.37 -15.18
C GLU A 106 -2.33 -11.94 -14.96
N HIS A 107 -3.65 -11.76 -14.88
CA HIS A 107 -4.29 -10.48 -14.63
C HIS A 107 -3.76 -9.87 -13.33
N LEU A 108 -3.92 -10.56 -12.18
CA LEU A 108 -3.51 -10.04 -10.87
C LEU A 108 -2.00 -9.80 -10.78
N ALA A 109 -1.16 -10.68 -11.34
CA ALA A 109 0.29 -10.51 -11.32
C ALA A 109 0.74 -9.30 -12.16
N LEU A 110 0.03 -8.99 -13.25
CA LEU A 110 0.33 -7.87 -14.14
C LEU A 110 -0.41 -6.58 -13.77
N SER A 111 -1.46 -6.63 -12.96
CA SER A 111 -2.28 -5.48 -12.56
C SER A 111 -1.46 -4.27 -12.09
N PRO A 112 -0.46 -4.42 -11.21
CA PRO A 112 0.38 -3.30 -10.80
C PRO A 112 1.14 -2.62 -11.96
N TYR A 113 1.57 -3.40 -12.96
CA TYR A 113 2.26 -2.86 -14.15
C TYR A 113 1.29 -2.22 -15.13
N ARG A 114 0.08 -2.77 -15.24
CA ARG A 114 -0.99 -2.22 -16.08
C ARG A 114 -1.44 -0.87 -15.56
N ILE A 115 -1.61 -0.71 -14.25
CA ILE A 115 -2.01 0.59 -13.69
C ILE A 115 -0.92 1.64 -13.90
N VAL A 116 0.36 1.29 -13.72
CA VAL A 116 1.48 2.19 -14.02
C VAL A 116 1.42 2.62 -15.48
N SER A 117 1.32 1.66 -16.40
CA SER A 117 1.23 1.95 -17.84
C SER A 117 0.02 2.82 -18.20
N LEU A 118 -1.14 2.60 -17.58
CA LEU A 118 -2.32 3.44 -17.80
C LEU A 118 -2.07 4.86 -17.30
N MET A 119 -1.45 5.01 -16.14
CA MET A 119 -1.16 6.31 -15.56
C MET A 119 -0.11 7.09 -16.35
N GLU A 120 0.93 6.43 -16.86
CA GLU A 120 1.91 7.06 -17.77
C GLU A 120 1.26 7.54 -19.07
N GLN A 121 0.27 6.80 -19.58
CA GLN A 121 -0.47 7.16 -20.81
C GLN A 121 -1.48 8.29 -20.59
N SER A 122 -1.94 8.47 -19.36
CA SER A 122 -2.91 9.50 -18.95
C SER A 122 -2.25 10.66 -18.18
N ASP A 123 -0.97 10.95 -18.46
CA ASP A 123 -0.27 12.02 -17.75
C ASP A 123 -0.94 13.38 -17.98
N ASN A 124 -1.35 14.01 -16.88
CA ASN A 124 -2.16 15.21 -16.79
C ASN A 124 -3.61 15.07 -17.27
N ASP A 125 -4.09 13.85 -17.49
CA ASP A 125 -5.45 13.54 -17.90
C ASP A 125 -6.22 12.78 -16.81
N LYS A 126 -7.55 12.76 -16.97
CA LYS A 126 -8.44 11.94 -16.14
C LYS A 126 -8.37 10.49 -16.61
N LEU A 127 -8.19 9.57 -15.66
CA LEU A 127 -8.30 8.13 -15.91
C LEU A 127 -9.72 7.68 -15.54
N ASP A 128 -10.48 7.22 -16.52
CA ASP A 128 -11.84 6.71 -16.27
C ASP A 128 -11.80 5.26 -15.75
N PRO A 129 -12.63 4.91 -14.76
CA PRO A 129 -12.70 3.55 -14.24
C PRO A 129 -13.35 2.59 -15.25
N ALA A 130 -12.84 1.36 -15.33
CA ALA A 130 -13.41 0.29 -16.15
C ALA A 130 -14.72 -0.26 -15.56
N SER A 131 -14.87 -0.19 -14.23
CA SER A 131 -16.10 -0.56 -13.52
C SER A 131 -16.31 0.35 -12.31
N ILE A 132 -17.57 0.72 -12.07
CA ILE A 132 -18.00 1.49 -10.91
C ILE A 132 -19.09 0.70 -10.21
N ARG A 133 -18.90 0.46 -8.91
CA ARG A 133 -19.86 -0.23 -8.04
C ARG A 133 -20.18 0.64 -6.84
N VAL A 134 -21.45 0.71 -6.45
CA VAL A 134 -21.87 1.42 -5.24
C VAL A 134 -22.29 0.40 -4.20
N LEU A 135 -21.62 0.41 -3.05
CA LEU A 135 -21.95 -0.47 -1.94
C LEU A 135 -23.18 0.06 -1.22
N SER A 136 -24.19 -0.81 -1.12
CA SER A 136 -25.41 -0.51 -0.39
C SER A 136 -25.40 -1.36 0.89
N PRO A 137 -25.42 -0.75 2.09
CA PRO A 137 -25.33 -1.48 3.36
C PRO A 137 -26.62 -2.24 3.71
N ARG A 138 -27.44 -2.66 2.72
CA ARG A 138 -28.76 -3.24 2.94
C ARG A 138 -28.68 -4.48 3.83
N LEU A 139 -29.69 -4.59 4.70
CA LEU A 139 -29.95 -5.74 5.54
C LEU A 139 -31.25 -6.39 5.09
N THR A 140 -31.25 -7.72 5.06
CA THR A 140 -32.45 -8.55 4.99
C THR A 140 -33.28 -8.38 6.27
N ASN A 141 -34.55 -8.78 6.26
CA ASN A 141 -35.38 -8.70 7.46
C ASN A 141 -34.88 -9.67 8.54
N GLU A 142 -34.43 -10.84 8.11
CA GLU A 142 -33.82 -11.84 8.98
C GLU A 142 -32.56 -11.29 9.66
N GLU A 143 -31.70 -10.57 8.94
CA GLU A 143 -30.54 -9.91 9.54
C GLU A 143 -30.93 -8.82 10.53
N LYS A 144 -31.95 -8.00 10.22
CA LYS A 144 -32.46 -6.99 11.15
C LYS A 144 -32.94 -7.61 12.45
N ASP A 145 -33.66 -8.72 12.38
CA ASP A 145 -34.15 -9.46 13.54
C ASP A 145 -32.99 -10.08 14.33
N ILE A 146 -32.01 -10.69 13.66
CA ILE A 146 -30.81 -11.27 14.29
C ILE A 146 -30.01 -10.22 15.05
N TYR A 147 -29.83 -9.04 14.45
CA TYR A 147 -28.99 -7.97 14.99
C TYR A 147 -29.74 -6.98 15.88
N GLY A 148 -31.08 -7.07 15.95
CA GLY A 148 -31.91 -6.15 16.72
C GLY A 148 -31.87 -4.70 16.23
N ILE A 149 -31.68 -4.47 14.92
CA ILE A 149 -31.59 -3.13 14.32
C ILE A 149 -32.64 -2.93 13.23
N LEU A 150 -33.23 -1.73 13.17
CA LEU A 150 -34.31 -1.42 12.22
C LEU A 150 -33.79 -1.16 10.80
N HIS A 151 -32.60 -0.57 10.69
CA HIS A 151 -31.96 -0.19 9.45
C HIS A 151 -30.44 -0.33 9.55
N SER A 152 -29.78 -0.39 8.40
CA SER A 152 -28.32 -0.50 8.30
C SER A 152 -27.57 0.76 8.72
N GLY A 153 -28.26 1.89 8.84
CA GLY A 153 -27.64 3.16 9.17
C GLY A 153 -26.91 3.81 8.00
N GLU A 154 -26.23 4.91 8.31
CA GLU A 154 -25.40 5.65 7.37
C GLU A 154 -23.94 5.25 7.53
N LEU A 155 -23.27 4.94 6.42
CA LEU A 155 -21.84 4.66 6.43
C LEU A 155 -21.08 5.94 6.77
N TYR A 156 -20.14 5.87 7.70
CA TYR A 156 -19.34 7.04 8.02
C TYR A 156 -17.85 6.79 7.99
N ASP A 157 -17.39 5.54 7.86
CA ASP A 157 -15.96 5.21 7.73
C ASP A 157 -15.75 3.83 7.10
N PHE A 158 -14.57 3.59 6.52
CA PHE A 158 -14.17 2.33 5.89
C PHE A 158 -12.65 2.12 5.90
N SER A 159 -12.22 0.86 5.82
CA SER A 159 -10.81 0.49 5.68
C SER A 159 -10.64 -0.70 4.74
N LEU A 160 -9.83 -0.54 3.70
CA LEU A 160 -9.53 -1.55 2.69
C LEU A 160 -8.34 -2.40 3.14
N ALA A 161 -8.49 -3.72 3.14
CA ALA A 161 -7.41 -4.63 3.48
C ALA A 161 -6.31 -4.66 2.41
N SER A 162 -5.10 -5.04 2.81
CA SER A 162 -4.01 -5.32 1.89
C SER A 162 -4.46 -6.35 0.83
N GLY A 163 -4.25 -6.01 -0.43
CA GLY A 163 -4.72 -6.79 -1.58
C GLY A 163 -5.96 -6.21 -2.25
N GLY A 164 -6.65 -5.25 -1.61
CA GLY A 164 -7.79 -4.54 -2.20
C GLY A 164 -9.06 -5.38 -2.33
N ARG A 165 -9.05 -6.67 -1.96
CA ARG A 165 -10.20 -7.57 -2.08
C ARG A 165 -11.19 -7.41 -0.93
N TYR A 166 -10.71 -7.33 0.31
CA TYR A 166 -11.58 -7.22 1.47
C TYR A 166 -11.65 -5.78 1.96
N LEU A 167 -12.81 -5.40 2.46
CA LEU A 167 -13.12 -4.05 2.92
C LEU A 167 -13.91 -4.15 4.22
N SER A 168 -13.54 -3.38 5.23
CA SER A 168 -14.36 -3.16 6.42
C SER A 168 -15.06 -1.82 6.32
N THR A 169 -16.31 -1.74 6.75
CA THR A 169 -17.08 -0.49 6.85
C THR A 169 -17.75 -0.40 8.19
N VAL A 170 -17.99 0.82 8.66
CA VAL A 170 -18.81 1.08 9.85
C VAL A 170 -19.96 2.02 9.49
N ALA A 171 -21.15 1.65 9.96
CA ALA A 171 -22.37 2.43 9.81
C ALA A 171 -22.93 2.83 11.19
N SER A 172 -23.54 4.01 11.28
CA SER A 172 -24.20 4.48 12.50
C SER A 172 -25.66 4.00 12.49
N CYS A 173 -26.01 3.08 13.38
CA CYS A 173 -27.32 2.45 13.45
C CYS A 173 -28.08 2.93 14.68
N SER A 174 -29.24 3.59 14.48
CA SER A 174 -30.05 4.17 15.56
C SER A 174 -29.25 5.07 16.50
N ASP A 175 -29.85 5.51 17.62
CA ASP A 175 -29.21 6.47 18.52
C ASP A 175 -28.10 5.87 19.40
N ALA A 176 -27.78 4.57 19.29
CA ALA A 176 -26.91 3.90 20.29
C ALA A 176 -25.98 2.80 19.76
N SER A 177 -25.87 2.55 18.45
CA SER A 177 -25.06 1.43 17.97
C SER A 177 -24.31 1.69 16.66
N SER A 178 -23.24 0.96 16.43
CA SER A 178 -22.46 0.96 15.20
C SER A 178 -22.46 -0.45 14.60
N LEU A 179 -22.70 -0.55 13.29
CA LEU A 179 -22.68 -1.79 12.54
C LEU A 179 -21.40 -1.89 11.72
N PHE A 180 -20.51 -2.80 12.13
CA PHE A 180 -19.35 -3.19 11.34
C PHE A 180 -19.77 -4.21 10.30
N THR A 181 -19.31 -4.05 9.06
CA THR A 181 -19.51 -5.02 7.99
C THR A 181 -18.19 -5.27 7.27
N VAL A 182 -17.82 -6.55 7.10
CA VAL A 182 -16.72 -6.95 6.22
C VAL A 182 -17.28 -7.42 4.88
N TRP A 183 -16.72 -6.90 3.80
CA TRP A 183 -17.11 -7.16 2.43
C TRP A 183 -16.01 -7.91 1.68
N ASP A 184 -16.40 -8.85 0.82
CA ASP A 184 -15.58 -9.37 -0.27
C ASP A 184 -15.94 -8.61 -1.55
N LEU A 185 -15.05 -7.74 -2.00
CA LEU A 185 -15.19 -6.96 -3.24
C LEU A 185 -14.85 -7.79 -4.49
N GLY A 186 -14.38 -9.02 -4.31
CA GLY A 186 -13.90 -9.87 -5.40
C GLY A 186 -12.53 -9.45 -5.95
N LEU A 187 -12.09 -10.20 -6.95
CA LEU A 187 -10.78 -10.10 -7.58
C LEU A 187 -10.75 -9.11 -8.74
N SER A 188 -11.93 -8.77 -9.28
CA SER A 188 -12.08 -7.88 -10.44
C SER A 188 -13.34 -7.01 -10.33
N GLY A 189 -13.45 -6.00 -11.18
CA GLY A 189 -14.63 -5.13 -11.26
C GLY A 189 -15.93 -5.82 -11.68
N ASN A 190 -15.86 -7.06 -12.18
CA ASN A 190 -17.04 -7.86 -12.58
C ASN A 190 -17.57 -8.75 -11.44
N ASP A 191 -16.81 -8.90 -10.36
CA ASP A 191 -17.21 -9.78 -9.27
C ASP A 191 -18.34 -9.15 -8.45
N ARG A 192 -19.26 -10.00 -7.99
CA ARG A 192 -20.33 -9.58 -7.08
C ARG A 192 -19.75 -9.29 -5.72
N VAL A 193 -20.05 -8.10 -5.19
CA VAL A 193 -19.71 -7.75 -3.82
C VAL A 193 -20.58 -8.52 -2.84
N LYS A 194 -19.98 -9.06 -1.78
CA LYS A 194 -20.69 -9.85 -0.76
C LYS A 194 -20.35 -9.36 0.64
N ALA A 195 -21.36 -9.15 1.49
CA ALA A 195 -21.12 -9.02 2.92
C ALA A 195 -20.78 -10.39 3.50
N LEU A 196 -19.61 -10.52 4.12
CA LEU A 196 -19.12 -11.78 4.69
C LEU A 196 -19.59 -11.97 6.13
N THR A 197 -19.51 -10.92 6.94
CA THR A 197 -19.90 -10.95 8.35
C THR A 197 -20.21 -9.54 8.85
N ARG A 198 -20.98 -9.46 9.94
CA ARG A 198 -21.34 -8.20 10.59
C ARG A 198 -21.23 -8.31 12.11
N LEU A 199 -20.98 -7.17 12.73
CA LEU A 199 -20.95 -7.03 14.19
C LEU A 199 -21.67 -5.73 14.57
N VAL A 200 -22.71 -5.84 15.39
CA VAL A 200 -23.32 -4.69 16.06
C VAL A 200 -22.56 -4.44 17.36
N GLN A 201 -22.02 -3.25 17.51
CA GLN A 201 -21.49 -2.76 18.77
C GLN A 201 -22.45 -1.74 19.39
N PRO A 202 -22.76 -1.83 20.69
CA PRO A 202 -23.64 -0.89 21.39
C PRO A 202 -22.88 0.40 21.73
N VAL A 203 -22.30 1.04 20.71
CA VAL A 203 -21.50 2.25 20.82
C VAL A 203 -21.74 3.12 19.59
N ILE A 204 -21.83 4.43 19.82
CA ILE A 204 -21.94 5.45 18.77
C ILE A 204 -20.52 5.90 18.38
N CYS A 205 -20.32 6.28 17.13
CA CYS A 205 -19.08 6.91 16.64
C CYS A 205 -17.80 6.08 16.85
N CYS A 206 -17.74 4.90 16.24
CA CYS A 206 -16.52 4.11 16.12
C CYS A 206 -15.76 4.44 14.83
N GLU A 207 -14.53 4.94 14.95
CA GLU A 207 -13.61 5.16 13.82
C GLU A 207 -12.85 3.86 13.49
N LEU A 208 -12.68 3.57 12.21
CA LEU A 208 -11.86 2.47 11.71
C LEU A 208 -10.42 2.93 11.56
N ILE A 209 -9.53 2.37 12.36
CA ILE A 209 -8.11 2.69 12.30
C ILE A 209 -7.40 1.87 11.22
N ASN A 210 -7.65 0.57 11.15
CA ASN A 210 -7.04 -0.31 10.15
C ASN A 210 -7.76 -1.65 10.03
N PHE A 211 -7.60 -2.31 8.88
CA PHE A 211 -8.09 -3.65 8.61
C PHE A 211 -7.03 -4.43 7.81
N PHE A 212 -6.46 -5.49 8.40
CA PHE A 212 -5.31 -6.20 7.80
C PHE A 212 -5.30 -7.70 8.09
N PRO A 213 -4.69 -8.53 7.24
CA PRO A 213 -4.57 -9.97 7.50
C PRO A 213 -3.52 -10.27 8.59
N ASP A 214 -3.73 -11.36 9.33
CA ASP A 214 -2.69 -12.00 10.12
C ASP A 214 -1.70 -12.71 9.19
N LEU A 215 -0.44 -12.28 9.19
CA LEU A 215 0.60 -12.86 8.33
C LEU A 215 0.97 -14.31 8.71
N ASN A 216 0.66 -14.73 9.93
CA ASN A 216 0.97 -16.06 10.47
C ASN A 216 -0.23 -17.02 10.44
N LYS A 217 -1.46 -16.50 10.34
CA LYS A 217 -2.69 -17.32 10.36
C LYS A 217 -3.53 -17.08 9.12
N LEU A 218 -3.64 -18.13 8.33
CA LEU A 218 -4.46 -18.10 7.12
C LEU A 218 -5.95 -17.85 7.45
N GLY A 219 -6.56 -16.94 6.69
CA GLY A 219 -7.96 -16.57 6.76
C GLY A 219 -8.30 -15.68 7.95
N VAL A 220 -7.32 -15.25 8.73
CA VAL A 220 -7.52 -14.41 9.92
C VAL A 220 -7.17 -12.97 9.57
N PHE A 221 -8.03 -12.04 9.96
CA PHE A 221 -7.82 -10.61 9.81
C PHE A 221 -7.98 -9.92 11.17
N TYR A 222 -7.29 -8.80 11.34
CA TYR A 222 -7.46 -7.89 12.47
C TYR A 222 -8.17 -6.63 12.00
N LEU A 223 -9.20 -6.25 12.76
CA LEU A 223 -9.90 -4.98 12.63
C LEU A 223 -9.62 -4.15 13.87
N VAL A 224 -8.96 -3.01 13.68
CA VAL A 224 -8.65 -2.05 14.74
C VAL A 224 -9.64 -0.89 14.62
N SER A 225 -10.38 -0.65 15.69
CA SER A 225 -11.33 0.45 15.78
C SER A 225 -11.04 1.30 17.00
N ARG A 226 -11.27 2.61 16.87
CA ARG A 226 -11.20 3.57 17.96
C ARG A 226 -12.62 4.05 18.26
N ARG A 227 -12.91 4.27 19.53
CA ARG A 227 -14.11 4.99 19.96
C ARG A 227 -13.77 5.98 21.05
N ASP A 228 -14.41 7.13 20.98
CA ASP A 228 -14.28 8.16 22.01
C ASP A 228 -15.33 7.93 23.10
N SER A 229 -14.96 8.24 24.33
CA SER A 229 -15.79 8.16 25.53
C SER A 229 -15.59 9.44 26.35
N PRO A 230 -16.57 9.88 27.14
CA PRO A 230 -16.38 11.02 28.04
C PRO A 230 -15.19 10.87 29.00
N GLN A 231 -14.78 9.63 29.29
CA GLN A 231 -13.66 9.34 30.20
C GLN A 231 -12.33 9.14 29.48
N GLY A 232 -12.33 9.01 28.16
CA GLY A 232 -11.14 8.57 27.44
C GLY A 232 -11.42 7.95 26.08
N ILE A 233 -10.45 7.21 25.59
CA ILE A 233 -10.51 6.57 24.29
C ILE A 233 -10.33 5.08 24.49
N ILE A 234 -11.09 4.31 23.73
CA ILE A 234 -10.95 2.86 23.70
C ILE A 234 -10.49 2.49 22.31
N VAL A 235 -9.42 1.70 22.24
CA VAL A 235 -9.01 1.03 21.02
C VAL A 235 -9.34 -0.46 21.17
N ASP A 236 -10.23 -0.93 20.31
CA ASP A 236 -10.68 -2.31 20.28
C ASP A 236 -10.05 -3.02 19.06
N VAL A 237 -9.54 -4.23 19.29
CA VAL A 237 -8.99 -5.11 18.25
C VAL A 237 -9.85 -6.35 18.15
N HIS A 238 -10.42 -6.57 16.96
CA HIS A 238 -11.20 -7.77 16.65
C HIS A 238 -10.44 -8.65 15.70
N THR A 239 -10.49 -9.96 15.91
CA THR A 239 -10.15 -10.95 14.90
C THR A 239 -11.39 -11.28 14.08
N ILE A 240 -11.19 -11.42 12.78
CA ILE A 240 -12.20 -11.81 11.81
C ILE A 240 -11.67 -13.03 11.06
N THR A 241 -12.35 -14.16 11.18
CA THR A 241 -12.00 -15.36 10.41
C THR A 241 -12.81 -15.37 9.12
N ILE A 242 -12.17 -15.17 7.98
CA ILE A 242 -12.73 -15.28 6.64
C ILE A 242 -12.50 -16.71 6.13
N SER A 243 -13.31 -17.65 6.62
CA SER A 243 -13.38 -19.00 6.08
C SER A 243 -14.84 -19.32 5.72
N PRO A 244 -15.11 -19.90 4.53
CA PRO A 244 -16.40 -20.52 4.27
C PRO A 244 -16.66 -21.66 5.27
N PRO A 245 -17.90 -21.88 5.75
CA PRO A 245 -19.11 -21.11 5.44
C PRO A 245 -19.42 -19.95 6.40
N ILE A 246 -18.71 -19.82 7.53
CA ILE A 246 -19.08 -18.89 8.61
C ILE A 246 -17.91 -17.96 8.91
N SER A 247 -18.11 -16.67 8.68
CA SER A 247 -17.18 -15.63 9.11
C SER A 247 -17.64 -15.03 10.44
N THR A 248 -16.74 -14.96 11.42
CA THR A 248 -17.05 -14.54 12.80
C THR A 248 -16.17 -13.39 13.25
N PHE A 249 -16.71 -12.54 14.13
CA PHE A 249 -15.95 -11.55 14.89
C PHE A 249 -15.64 -12.09 16.28
N VAL A 250 -14.40 -11.93 16.71
CA VAL A 250 -13.96 -12.24 18.07
C VAL A 250 -13.19 -11.03 18.60
N SER A 251 -13.61 -10.47 19.73
CA SER A 251 -12.80 -9.44 20.40
C SER A 251 -11.54 -10.09 20.95
N VAL A 252 -10.37 -9.59 20.54
CA VAL A 252 -9.07 -10.14 20.93
C VAL A 252 -8.50 -9.36 22.09
N SER A 253 -8.41 -8.04 21.90
CA SER A 253 -7.75 -7.15 22.83
C SER A 253 -8.44 -5.81 22.85
N LYS A 254 -8.38 -5.16 24.01
CA LYS A 254 -8.94 -3.82 24.23
C LYS A 254 -8.02 -3.05 25.14
N ILE A 255 -7.74 -1.80 24.77
CA ILE A 255 -6.99 -0.87 25.61
C ILE A 255 -7.86 0.38 25.85
N TRP A 256 -7.87 0.84 27.10
CA TRP A 256 -8.51 2.09 27.49
C TRP A 256 -7.43 3.09 27.87
N MET A 257 -7.62 4.34 27.44
CA MET A 257 -6.72 5.44 27.75
C MET A 257 -7.52 6.65 28.22
N PRO A 258 -7.09 7.36 29.28
CA PRO A 258 -7.78 8.55 29.76
C PRO A 258 -7.72 9.68 28.73
N ALA A 259 -8.75 10.52 28.69
CA ALA A 259 -8.78 11.70 27.82
C ALA A 259 -7.83 12.77 28.36
N THR A 260 -6.62 12.88 27.79
CA THR A 260 -5.62 13.89 28.19
C THR A 260 -5.41 14.99 27.14
N GLY A 261 -6.04 14.87 25.97
CA GLY A 261 -5.86 15.76 24.82
C GLY A 261 -6.27 15.08 23.52
N SER A 262 -5.72 15.57 22.40
CA SER A 262 -5.87 14.93 21.10
C SER A 262 -5.14 13.59 21.12
N THR A 263 -5.76 12.58 20.52
CA THR A 263 -5.20 11.23 20.46
C THR A 263 -5.23 10.73 19.04
N TYR A 264 -4.10 10.18 18.63
CA TYR A 264 -3.89 9.62 17.30
C TYR A 264 -3.52 8.16 17.46
N VAL A 265 -4.19 7.31 16.69
CA VAL A 265 -4.01 5.85 16.77
C VAL A 265 -3.59 5.36 15.39
N PHE A 266 -2.50 4.60 15.34
CA PHE A 266 -1.95 4.03 14.13
C PHE A 266 -1.74 2.54 14.35
N ALA A 267 -2.10 1.70 13.38
CA ALA A 267 -1.80 0.28 13.44
C ALA A 267 -0.61 -0.05 12.54
N CYS A 268 0.21 -1.01 12.98
CA CYS A 268 1.37 -1.52 12.26
C CYS A 268 1.15 -3.02 11.99
N PRO A 269 0.52 -3.39 10.87
CA PRO A 269 0.09 -4.75 10.57
C PRO A 269 1.19 -5.81 10.69
N GLU A 270 2.36 -5.54 10.08
CA GLU A 270 3.50 -6.47 10.05
C GLU A 270 3.96 -6.87 11.46
N LEU A 271 3.93 -5.90 12.38
CA LEU A 271 4.40 -6.06 13.75
C LEU A 271 3.28 -6.47 14.70
N GLN A 272 2.03 -6.49 14.23
CA GLN A 272 0.84 -6.68 15.07
C GLN A 272 0.85 -5.73 16.29
N ARG A 273 1.18 -4.47 16.03
CA ARG A 273 1.29 -3.40 17.03
C ARG A 273 0.37 -2.23 16.74
N ILE A 274 0.02 -1.49 17.78
CA ILE A 274 -0.72 -0.23 17.70
C ILE A 274 0.13 0.85 18.36
N THR A 275 0.39 1.93 17.64
CA THR A 275 1.03 3.14 18.15
C THR A 275 -0.05 4.15 18.49
N ILE A 276 -0.09 4.58 19.75
CA ILE A 276 -0.99 5.61 20.25
C ILE A 276 -0.15 6.80 20.68
N ARG A 277 -0.45 7.96 20.10
CA ARG A 277 0.06 9.25 20.55
C ARG A 277 -1.05 9.96 21.31
N THR A 278 -0.73 10.43 22.50
CA THR A 278 -1.55 11.40 23.23
C THR A 278 -0.72 12.66 23.43
N ASP A 279 -1.28 13.82 23.09
CA ASP A 279 -0.78 15.05 23.67
C ASP A 279 -1.48 15.33 25.00
N ASN A 280 -0.73 15.89 25.93
CA ASN A 280 -1.30 16.82 26.89
C ASN A 280 -0.79 18.21 26.49
N THR A 281 -1.26 19.28 27.12
CA THR A 281 -0.90 20.67 26.75
C THR A 281 0.60 20.99 26.74
N GLU A 282 1.47 20.12 27.27
CA GLU A 282 2.90 20.38 27.44
C GLU A 282 3.83 19.35 26.79
N ILE A 283 3.43 18.09 26.66
CA ILE A 283 4.29 16.99 26.22
C ILE A 283 3.55 15.97 25.35
N ASN A 284 4.26 15.40 24.37
CA ASN A 284 3.80 14.22 23.66
C ASN A 284 4.13 12.95 24.45
N LYS A 285 3.13 12.09 24.63
CA LYS A 285 3.29 10.73 25.16
C LYS A 285 3.02 9.73 24.06
N PHE A 286 3.92 8.75 23.95
CA PHE A 286 3.80 7.66 23.00
C PHE A 286 3.61 6.34 23.74
N LEU A 287 2.73 5.51 23.20
CA LEU A 287 2.49 4.14 23.63
C LEU A 287 2.52 3.25 22.39
N ILE A 288 3.39 2.25 22.36
CA ILE A 288 3.37 1.19 21.35
C ILE A 288 2.94 -0.09 22.03
N TRP A 289 1.81 -0.65 21.60
CA TRP A 289 1.19 -1.81 22.18
C TRP A 289 1.22 -2.98 21.21
N ASP A 290 1.91 -4.05 21.62
CA ASP A 290 1.79 -5.38 21.04
C ASP A 290 0.53 -6.01 21.62
N PHE A 291 -0.56 -5.96 20.85
CA PHE A 291 -1.87 -6.39 21.29
C PHE A 291 -2.01 -7.92 21.34
N ILE A 292 -1.05 -8.67 20.79
CA ILE A 292 -1.03 -10.13 20.79
C ILE A 292 -0.47 -10.65 22.11
N HIS A 293 0.66 -10.10 22.53
CA HIS A 293 1.31 -10.48 23.79
C HIS A 293 0.85 -9.62 24.98
N ASN A 294 0.02 -8.61 24.72
CA ASN A 294 -0.40 -7.58 25.67
C ASN A 294 0.80 -6.91 26.36
N MET A 295 1.80 -6.57 25.57
CA MET A 295 3.02 -5.89 26.01
C MET A 295 3.03 -4.47 25.45
N ALA A 296 3.60 -3.50 26.17
CA ALA A 296 3.70 -2.13 25.71
C ALA A 296 5.04 -1.49 26.04
N ALA A 297 5.44 -0.54 25.20
CA ALA A 297 6.47 0.44 25.48
C ALA A 297 5.81 1.82 25.60
N VAL A 298 6.08 2.54 26.71
CA VAL A 298 5.45 3.83 27.00
C VAL A 298 6.50 4.85 27.41
N TRP A 299 6.50 6.02 26.78
CA TRP A 299 7.44 7.09 27.09
C TRP A 299 6.87 8.48 26.82
N VAL A 300 7.57 9.48 27.35
CA VAL A 300 7.33 10.91 27.12
C VAL A 300 8.46 11.47 26.27
N ALA A 301 8.12 12.11 25.17
CA ALA A 301 9.04 12.76 24.26
C ALA A 301 9.01 14.28 24.50
N ALA A 302 9.76 14.74 25.50
CA ALA A 302 9.78 16.15 25.89
C ALA A 302 10.34 17.08 24.80
N ASP A 303 11.21 16.55 23.93
CA ASP A 303 11.84 17.31 22.84
C ASP A 303 10.97 17.38 21.58
N CYS A 304 9.88 16.61 21.54
CA CYS A 304 8.93 16.60 20.44
C CYS A 304 7.82 17.63 20.71
N PRO A 305 7.71 18.71 19.91
CA PRO A 305 6.66 19.70 20.10
C PRO A 305 5.29 19.11 19.80
N ILE A 306 4.25 19.67 20.43
CA ILE A 306 2.86 19.30 20.18
C ILE A 306 2.45 19.94 18.86
N ASP A 307 2.35 19.10 17.84
CA ASP A 307 1.90 19.50 16.51
C ASP A 307 0.82 18.52 16.02
N PRO A 308 -0.39 18.96 15.65
CA PRO A 308 -1.39 18.04 15.09
C PRO A 308 -0.93 17.37 13.78
N GLY A 309 0.04 17.96 13.07
CA GLY A 309 0.60 17.47 11.82
C GLY A 309 1.82 16.55 11.95
N LEU A 310 2.13 15.99 13.14
CA LEU A 310 3.23 15.04 13.26
C LEU A 310 2.98 13.80 12.41
N ALA A 311 3.95 13.46 11.57
CA ALA A 311 3.95 12.18 10.87
C ALA A 311 4.63 11.10 11.72
N ILE A 312 3.97 9.95 11.89
CA ILE A 312 4.48 8.86 12.73
C ILE A 312 4.75 7.63 11.88
N PHE A 313 5.99 7.16 11.89
CA PHE A 313 6.43 5.93 11.22
C PHE A 313 6.99 4.98 12.27
N SER A 314 6.29 3.88 12.50
CA SER A 314 6.64 2.88 13.52
C SER A 314 7.34 1.69 12.85
N TYR A 315 8.45 1.28 13.44
CA TYR A 315 9.26 0.13 13.01
C TYR A 315 9.36 -0.89 14.14
N ASP A 316 10.11 -1.97 13.90
CA ASP A 316 10.32 -3.07 14.84
C ASP A 316 10.95 -2.64 16.16
N ASP A 317 11.82 -1.63 16.13
CA ASP A 317 12.64 -1.18 17.25
C ASP A 317 12.78 0.33 17.37
N SER A 318 12.16 1.09 16.47
CA SER A 318 12.30 2.54 16.40
C SER A 318 11.00 3.21 16.00
N LEU A 319 10.84 4.45 16.47
CA LEU A 319 9.76 5.34 16.09
C LEU A 319 10.37 6.58 15.42
N VAL A 320 10.02 6.83 14.16
CA VAL A 320 10.39 8.06 13.47
C VAL A 320 9.21 9.01 13.50
N VAL A 321 9.43 10.20 14.05
CA VAL A 321 8.43 11.27 14.18
C VAL A 321 8.88 12.44 13.29
N GLY A 322 8.14 12.68 12.21
CA GLY A 322 8.39 13.75 11.26
C GLY A 322 7.66 15.04 11.65
N LEU A 323 8.38 16.16 11.57
CA LEU A 323 7.91 17.54 11.72
C LEU A 323 8.16 18.33 10.43
N ALA A 324 7.67 19.57 10.33
CA ALA A 324 7.90 20.38 9.13
C ALA A 324 9.39 20.41 8.68
N ASP A 325 10.33 20.61 9.61
CA ASP A 325 11.74 20.86 9.32
C ASP A 325 12.69 19.73 9.74
N LYS A 326 12.23 18.73 10.49
CA LYS A 326 13.10 17.71 11.07
C LYS A 326 12.39 16.40 11.35
N MET A 327 13.16 15.35 11.60
CA MET A 327 12.70 14.05 12.07
C MET A 327 13.39 13.73 13.39
N PHE A 328 12.61 13.27 14.36
CA PHE A 328 13.11 12.63 15.57
C PHE A 328 13.05 11.12 15.42
N ILE A 329 14.13 10.44 15.78
CA ILE A 329 14.21 8.98 15.76
C ILE A 329 14.41 8.50 17.19
N TYR A 330 13.42 7.78 17.71
CA TYR A 330 13.45 7.20 19.06
C TYR A 330 13.70 5.70 18.96
N ASN A 331 14.63 5.17 19.76
CA ASN A 331 14.70 3.74 20.01
C ASN A 331 13.54 3.34 20.94
N ILE A 332 12.72 2.38 20.50
CA ILE A 332 11.57 1.91 21.29
C ILE A 332 12.11 1.20 22.55
N PRO A 333 11.70 1.63 23.76
CA PRO A 333 12.10 0.95 24.98
C PRO A 333 11.68 -0.53 24.98
N PRO A 334 12.33 -1.38 25.80
CA PRO A 334 11.90 -2.76 25.96
C PRO A 334 10.41 -2.84 26.36
N PHE A 335 9.70 -3.74 25.70
CA PHE A 335 8.30 -4.00 25.97
C PHE A 335 8.14 -4.62 27.36
N VAL A 336 7.20 -4.09 28.14
CA VAL A 336 6.80 -4.62 29.45
C VAL A 336 5.32 -5.03 29.40
N PRO A 337 4.83 -5.93 30.27
CA PRO A 337 3.41 -6.24 30.34
C PRO A 337 2.60 -4.95 30.48
N TYR A 338 1.59 -4.77 29.63
CA TYR A 338 0.81 -3.54 29.65
C TYR A 338 0.07 -3.40 30.98
N ASN A 339 0.27 -2.25 31.63
CA ASN A 339 -0.45 -1.83 32.81
C ASN A 339 -0.78 -0.32 32.65
N PRO A 340 -2.04 0.11 32.83
CA PRO A 340 -2.43 1.52 32.70
C PRO A 340 -1.66 2.45 33.65
N ASP A 341 -1.15 1.92 34.77
CA ASP A 341 -0.38 2.65 35.78
C ASP A 341 1.13 2.72 35.47
N VAL A 342 1.59 2.20 34.32
CA VAL A 342 3.00 2.29 33.91
C VAL A 342 3.37 3.76 33.76
N VAL A 343 4.25 4.22 34.66
CA VAL A 343 4.82 5.57 34.61
C VAL A 343 5.69 5.68 33.35
N PRO A 344 5.34 6.55 32.39
CA PRO A 344 6.13 6.74 31.19
C PRO A 344 7.52 7.26 31.56
N LYS A 345 8.57 6.66 30.98
CA LYS A 345 9.93 7.20 31.11
C LYS A 345 10.10 8.38 30.16
N ARG A 346 10.87 9.39 30.55
CA ARG A 346 11.33 10.41 29.60
C ARG A 346 12.34 9.77 28.65
N LEU A 347 12.18 9.99 27.35
CA LEU A 347 13.07 9.49 26.32
C LEU A 347 13.41 10.62 25.36
N GLU A 348 14.71 10.84 25.17
CA GLU A 348 15.23 11.79 24.18
C GLU A 348 15.39 11.07 22.82
N PRO A 349 15.30 11.79 21.70
CA PRO A 349 15.54 11.20 20.39
C PRO A 349 16.99 10.72 20.28
N SER A 350 17.19 9.49 19.81
CA SER A 350 18.50 8.91 19.55
C SER A 350 19.23 9.66 18.42
N ILE A 351 18.46 10.13 17.43
CA ILE A 351 18.94 10.99 16.34
C ILE A 351 17.88 12.05 16.03
N CYS A 352 18.32 13.27 15.75
CA CYS A 352 17.53 14.31 15.11
C CYS A 352 18.11 14.60 13.72
N LEU A 353 17.31 14.41 12.67
CA LEU A 353 17.69 14.71 11.29
C LEU A 353 16.97 15.97 10.82
N TYR A 354 17.67 16.91 10.22
CA TYR A 354 17.04 18.06 9.57
C TYR A 354 16.64 17.72 8.14
N SER A 355 15.44 18.11 7.76
CA SER A 355 14.98 18.02 6.37
C SER A 355 15.80 18.98 5.51
N PRO A 356 16.22 18.60 4.29
CA PRO A 356 16.89 19.51 3.37
C PRO A 356 15.91 20.52 2.75
N LEU A 357 14.61 20.38 2.99
CA LEU A 357 13.59 21.33 2.52
C LEU A 357 13.67 22.64 3.33
N PRO A 358 13.47 23.80 2.69
CA PRO A 358 13.23 25.06 3.40
C PRO A 358 12.06 24.92 4.37
N VAL A 359 12.20 25.51 5.56
CA VAL A 359 11.28 25.34 6.71
C VAL A 359 9.84 25.79 6.42
N SER A 360 9.63 26.75 5.52
CA SER A 360 8.30 27.30 5.29
C SER A 360 7.38 26.27 4.61
N ASN A 361 6.34 25.83 5.31
CA ASN A 361 5.26 24.96 4.83
C ASN A 361 5.69 23.54 4.42
N ALA A 362 6.83 23.06 4.90
CA ALA A 362 7.17 21.65 4.73
C ALA A 362 6.32 20.78 5.68
N PHE A 363 5.96 19.58 5.24
CA PHE A 363 5.26 18.59 6.04
C PHE A 363 5.68 17.19 5.59
N PHE A 364 5.56 16.22 6.49
CA PHE A 364 5.74 14.82 6.14
C PHE A 364 4.42 14.25 5.64
N LEU A 365 4.49 13.51 4.54
CA LEU A 365 3.34 12.77 4.05
C LEU A 365 3.06 11.63 5.02
N LEU A 366 1.97 11.79 5.77
CA LEU A 366 1.43 10.74 6.61
C LEU A 366 1.07 9.56 5.74
N GLN A 367 1.44 8.38 6.22
CA GLN A 367 0.94 7.15 5.68
C GLN A 367 -0.29 6.76 6.48
N ASP A 368 -1.36 7.53 6.32
CA ASP A 368 -2.56 7.33 7.13
C ASP A 368 -3.13 5.93 6.89
N SER A 369 -3.32 5.19 7.98
CA SER A 369 -4.28 4.07 8.16
C SER A 369 -4.32 2.96 7.10
N TRP A 370 -3.33 2.88 6.21
CA TRP A 370 -3.22 1.78 5.27
C TRP A 370 -2.60 0.57 5.96
N PRO A 371 -3.06 -0.65 5.65
CA PRO A 371 -2.33 -1.84 6.00
C PRO A 371 -1.06 -1.87 5.16
N LEU A 372 -0.03 -1.18 5.61
CA LEU A 372 1.27 -1.26 4.99
C LEU A 372 1.81 -2.66 5.28
N PRO A 373 2.13 -3.42 4.23
CA PRO A 373 2.55 -4.78 4.42
C PRO A 373 3.88 -4.92 5.15
N ARG A 374 4.74 -3.92 5.01
CA ARG A 374 5.99 -3.82 5.75
C ARG A 374 6.17 -2.43 6.33
N ALA A 375 7.01 -2.30 7.34
CA ALA A 375 7.48 -1.00 7.80
C ALA A 375 7.91 -0.15 6.59
N PRO A 376 7.52 1.14 6.53
CA PRO A 376 7.67 1.95 5.33
C PRO A 376 9.11 1.95 4.83
N LYS A 377 9.31 1.46 3.60
CA LYS A 377 10.63 1.52 2.94
C LYS A 377 11.03 2.95 2.61
N TYR A 378 10.02 3.79 2.38
CA TYR A 378 10.20 5.19 2.01
C TYR A 378 9.34 6.08 2.88
N MET A 379 9.83 7.30 3.10
CA MET A 379 9.10 8.41 3.69
C MET A 379 9.17 9.59 2.72
N CYS A 380 8.17 10.45 2.72
CA CYS A 380 8.21 11.68 1.92
C CYS A 380 8.03 12.90 2.82
N ALA A 381 8.88 13.90 2.62
CA ALA A 381 8.59 15.27 3.00
C ALA A 381 8.17 16.02 1.75
N ALA A 382 7.18 16.89 1.84
CA ALA A 382 6.74 17.76 0.77
C ALA A 382 6.65 19.20 1.26
N ASN A 383 6.90 20.14 0.37
CA ASN A 383 6.47 21.53 0.52
C ASN A 383 5.87 22.00 -0.81
N SER A 384 5.65 23.30 -0.97
CA SER A 384 5.09 23.86 -2.19
C SER A 384 5.97 23.73 -3.43
N GLU A 385 7.26 23.45 -3.26
CA GLU A 385 8.28 23.51 -4.32
C GLU A 385 8.98 22.18 -4.58
N GLN A 386 8.94 21.22 -3.65
CA GLN A 386 9.69 19.99 -3.76
C GLN A 386 9.10 18.87 -2.89
N ILE A 387 9.21 17.64 -3.38
CA ILE A 387 9.03 16.42 -2.60
C ILE A 387 10.38 15.76 -2.43
N VAL A 388 10.75 15.47 -1.19
CA VAL A 388 11.96 14.73 -0.83
C VAL A 388 11.56 13.34 -0.36
N VAL A 389 12.07 12.33 -1.05
CA VAL A 389 11.90 10.93 -0.71
C VAL A 389 13.10 10.46 0.10
N TYR A 390 12.83 9.93 1.28
CA TYR A 390 13.81 9.26 2.12
C TYR A 390 13.63 7.76 2.01
N LYS A 391 14.74 7.02 1.95
CA LYS A 391 14.77 5.56 2.06
C LYS A 391 15.22 5.18 3.46
N ASN A 392 14.43 4.34 4.12
CA ASN A 392 14.75 3.82 5.44
C ASN A 392 15.69 2.63 5.30
N ASN A 393 16.93 2.81 5.72
CA ASN A 393 17.92 1.74 5.71
C ASN A 393 18.01 1.10 7.08
N ASN A 394 18.13 -0.23 7.09
CA ASN A 394 18.51 -0.97 8.28
C ASN A 394 20.00 -0.75 8.52
N ILE A 395 20.35 -0.18 9.67
CA ILE A 395 21.73 -0.18 10.15
C ILE A 395 21.91 -1.52 10.87
N LEU A 396 22.58 -2.47 10.22
CA LEU A 396 23.04 -3.68 10.87
C LEU A 396 24.23 -3.31 11.77
N SER A 397 23.96 -2.70 12.93
CA SER A 397 24.96 -2.56 13.98
C SER A 397 25.20 -3.94 14.57
N SER A 398 26.42 -4.47 14.40
CA SER A 398 26.82 -5.72 15.06
C SER A 398 26.96 -5.54 16.58
N ASP A 399 27.10 -4.30 17.06
CA ASP A 399 27.14 -3.98 18.48
C ASP A 399 25.74 -3.71 19.03
N ALA A 400 25.24 -4.67 19.82
CA ALA A 400 23.97 -4.61 20.55
C ALA A 400 23.90 -3.50 21.64
N GLY A 401 24.97 -2.72 21.80
CA GLY A 401 25.04 -1.58 22.72
C GLY A 401 25.15 -0.22 22.03
N SER A 402 25.09 -0.16 20.70
CA SER A 402 25.16 1.10 19.98
C SER A 402 23.93 1.97 20.29
N ALA A 403 24.16 3.24 20.63
CA ALA A 403 23.09 4.23 20.78
C ALA A 403 22.42 4.59 19.44
N MET A 404 22.94 4.09 18.31
CA MET A 404 22.37 4.34 16.99
C MET A 404 21.05 3.60 16.81
N PRO A 405 20.02 4.25 16.22
CA PRO A 405 18.79 3.59 15.85
C PRO A 405 19.03 2.62 14.70
N ASN A 406 18.32 1.51 14.73
CA ASN A 406 18.43 0.47 13.70
C ASN A 406 17.80 0.92 12.37
N LYS A 407 16.99 1.97 12.36
CA LYS A 407 16.46 2.61 11.15
C LYS A 407 17.03 4.02 11.01
N LEU A 408 17.65 4.28 9.87
CA LEU A 408 18.09 5.62 9.50
C LEU A 408 17.48 6.01 8.15
N PRO A 409 16.56 6.99 8.14
CA PRO A 409 16.12 7.64 6.91
C PRO A 409 17.31 8.30 6.23
N THR A 410 17.53 7.96 4.96
CA THR A 410 18.56 8.57 4.11
C THR A 410 17.90 9.21 2.91
N PHE A 411 18.43 10.34 2.44
CA PHE A 411 17.95 10.97 1.21
C PHE A 411 18.06 9.97 0.04
N ALA A 412 16.94 9.69 -0.61
CA ALA A 412 16.88 8.78 -1.76
C ALA A 412 16.75 9.57 -3.06
N ALA A 413 15.77 10.47 -3.10
CA ALA A 413 15.49 11.29 -4.26
C ALA A 413 14.82 12.61 -3.88
N SER A 414 14.86 13.57 -4.80
CA SER A 414 13.96 14.72 -4.78
C SER A 414 13.25 14.91 -6.11
N VAL A 415 12.03 15.43 -6.03
CA VAL A 415 11.11 15.72 -7.13
C VAL A 415 10.90 17.22 -7.07
N SER A 416 11.34 17.97 -8.08
CA SER A 416 11.03 19.40 -8.13
C SER A 416 9.53 19.56 -8.40
N ALA A 417 8.84 20.17 -7.46
CA ALA A 417 7.43 20.54 -7.58
C ALA A 417 7.26 21.89 -8.30
N ALA A 418 8.22 22.33 -9.12
CA ALA A 418 8.06 23.45 -10.07
C ALA A 418 6.90 23.26 -11.07
N TYR A 419 6.15 22.16 -10.95
CA TYR A 419 4.82 22.01 -11.51
C TYR A 419 3.81 22.89 -10.75
N PRO A 420 3.09 23.80 -11.42
CA PRO A 420 2.24 24.82 -10.80
C PRO A 420 0.99 24.29 -10.04
N SER A 421 0.94 23.03 -9.65
CA SER A 421 -0.25 22.39 -9.06
C SER A 421 -0.06 21.71 -7.72
N PHE A 422 1.15 21.54 -7.19
CA PHE A 422 1.30 20.87 -5.88
C PHE A 422 0.83 21.73 -4.70
N ALA A 423 0.81 23.04 -4.89
CA ALA A 423 0.47 23.98 -3.83
C ALA A 423 -0.23 25.23 -4.35
N HIS A 424 -0.99 25.13 -5.46
CA HIS A 424 -1.57 26.34 -6.04
C HIS A 424 -2.52 27.07 -5.09
N ASN A 425 -2.92 26.48 -3.94
CA ASN A 425 -3.69 27.18 -2.89
C ASN A 425 -3.49 26.69 -1.43
N ASN A 426 -2.46 25.90 -1.07
CA ASN A 426 -2.38 25.19 0.23
C ASN A 426 -3.61 24.30 0.57
N ARG A 427 -4.46 23.97 -0.41
CA ARG A 427 -5.71 23.19 -0.23
C ARG A 427 -5.57 21.71 -0.50
N ASP A 428 -4.51 21.34 -1.23
CA ASP A 428 -4.24 19.97 -1.62
C ASP A 428 -3.78 19.18 -0.39
N ILE A 429 -4.63 18.29 0.12
CA ILE A 429 -4.33 17.45 1.28
C ILE A 429 -3.79 16.12 0.76
N PHE A 430 -2.52 15.84 1.04
CA PHE A 430 -1.99 14.51 0.81
C PHE A 430 -2.59 13.55 1.83
N ILE A 431 -3.29 12.57 1.32
CA ILE A 431 -4.04 11.60 2.11
C ILE A 431 -3.43 10.21 2.06
N GLN A 432 -2.47 9.99 1.15
CA GLN A 432 -2.00 8.64 0.88
C GLN A 432 -0.60 8.59 0.27
N MET A 433 0.20 7.63 0.74
CA MET A 433 1.45 7.21 0.11
C MET A 433 1.48 5.68 -0.01
N VAL A 434 1.64 5.14 -1.22
CA VAL A 434 1.76 3.69 -1.48
C VAL A 434 2.91 3.39 -2.41
N GLN A 435 3.65 2.31 -2.14
CA GLN A 435 4.67 1.81 -3.05
C GLN A 435 4.14 0.60 -3.83
N ALA A 436 4.35 0.59 -5.14
CA ALA A 436 4.16 -0.61 -5.96
C ALA A 436 5.11 -0.60 -7.16
N VAL A 437 5.75 -1.73 -7.45
CA VAL A 437 6.50 -1.96 -8.70
C VAL A 437 7.59 -0.92 -9.00
N GLY A 438 8.35 -0.52 -7.98
CA GLY A 438 9.38 0.52 -8.14
C GLY A 438 8.82 1.94 -8.36
N HIS A 439 7.53 2.15 -8.08
CA HIS A 439 6.90 3.47 -8.09
C HIS A 439 6.33 3.79 -6.71
N LEU A 440 6.30 5.08 -6.41
CA LEU A 440 5.63 5.66 -5.28
C LEU A 440 4.42 6.45 -5.78
N PHE A 441 3.25 6.16 -5.23
CA PHE A 441 1.98 6.78 -5.53
C PHE A 441 1.63 7.70 -4.38
N LEU A 442 1.53 9.00 -4.65
CA LEU A 442 1.17 10.04 -3.69
C LEU A 442 -0.24 10.52 -4.03
N GLY A 443 -1.20 10.13 -3.22
CA GLY A 443 -2.59 10.54 -3.35
C GLY A 443 -2.82 11.88 -2.68
N CYS A 444 -3.40 12.81 -3.42
CA CYS A 444 -3.71 14.16 -2.99
C CYS A 444 -5.17 14.48 -3.34
N TYR A 445 -5.92 14.95 -2.35
CA TYR A 445 -7.32 15.31 -2.52
C TYR A 445 -7.48 16.82 -2.67
N ASP A 446 -8.22 17.21 -3.71
CA ASP A 446 -8.62 18.59 -3.96
C ASP A 446 -10.08 18.75 -3.53
N GLU A 447 -10.30 19.37 -2.37
CA GLU A 447 -11.63 19.52 -1.77
C GLU A 447 -12.63 20.26 -2.68
N ASP A 448 -12.16 21.20 -3.49
CA ASP A 448 -13.02 22.04 -4.33
C ASP A 448 -13.54 21.28 -5.55
N SER A 449 -12.68 20.43 -6.12
CA SER A 449 -12.98 19.67 -7.35
C SER A 449 -13.58 18.29 -7.11
N GLY A 450 -13.45 17.74 -5.89
CA GLY A 450 -13.84 16.36 -5.62
C GLY A 450 -13.01 15.35 -6.43
N ILE A 451 -11.76 15.66 -6.77
CA ILE A 451 -10.90 14.81 -7.59
C ILE A 451 -9.70 14.34 -6.78
N LEU A 452 -9.39 13.03 -6.86
CA LEU A 452 -8.15 12.47 -6.32
C LEU A 452 -7.05 12.62 -7.36
N LYS A 453 -6.09 13.50 -7.10
CA LYS A 453 -4.84 13.60 -7.87
C LYS A 453 -3.89 12.53 -7.36
N VAL A 454 -3.34 11.70 -8.25
CA VAL A 454 -2.28 10.75 -7.89
C VAL A 454 -1.02 11.11 -8.62
N PHE A 455 0.02 11.42 -7.86
CA PHE A 455 1.36 11.62 -8.38
C PHE A 455 2.14 10.31 -8.31
N MET A 456 2.69 9.88 -9.43
CA MET A 456 3.48 8.67 -9.53
C MET A 456 4.93 9.02 -9.77
N VAL A 457 5.77 8.66 -8.80
CA VAL A 457 7.22 8.89 -8.81
C VAL A 457 7.92 7.56 -9.01
N LYS A 458 8.68 7.43 -10.09
CA LYS A 458 9.52 6.25 -10.32
C LYS A 458 10.74 6.30 -9.41
N ILE A 459 10.85 5.34 -8.50
CA ILE A 459 12.02 5.18 -7.63
C ILE A 459 12.88 4.09 -8.24
N ALA A 460 14.02 4.45 -8.82
CA ALA A 460 14.98 3.45 -9.30
C ALA A 460 15.40 2.52 -8.15
N ASP A 461 15.68 1.24 -8.43
CA ASP A 461 16.09 0.25 -7.43
C ASP A 461 17.37 0.64 -6.66
N GLN A 462 18.11 1.65 -7.15
CA GLN A 462 19.23 2.31 -6.48
C GLN A 462 19.05 3.83 -6.50
N PRO A 463 18.17 4.40 -5.65
CA PRO A 463 17.96 5.82 -5.59
C PRO A 463 19.09 6.42 -4.73
N VAL A 464 20.27 6.60 -5.32
CA VAL A 464 21.33 7.36 -4.67
C VAL A 464 21.43 8.70 -5.36
N GLY A 465 20.74 9.69 -4.79
CA GLY A 465 20.95 11.09 -5.11
C GLY A 465 20.28 11.59 -6.38
N GLN A 466 19.22 10.94 -6.88
CA GLN A 466 18.47 11.47 -8.02
C GLN A 466 17.76 12.76 -7.60
N ARG A 467 18.02 13.85 -8.33
CA ARG A 467 17.38 15.15 -8.13
C ARG A 467 16.46 15.45 -9.30
N ASP A 468 15.41 16.21 -9.02
CA ASP A 468 14.48 16.75 -10.00
C ASP A 468 13.77 15.67 -10.84
N ILE A 469 13.37 14.57 -10.20
CA ILE A 469 12.50 13.58 -10.85
C ILE A 469 11.19 14.27 -11.22
N ILE A 470 10.70 14.03 -12.45
CA ILE A 470 9.41 14.53 -12.91
C ILE A 470 8.35 13.48 -12.55
N PRO A 471 7.34 13.81 -11.71
CA PRO A 471 6.28 12.89 -11.40
C PRO A 471 5.27 12.84 -12.56
N PHE A 472 4.71 11.67 -12.82
CA PHE A 472 3.47 11.58 -13.61
C PHE A 472 2.30 12.00 -12.73
N ARG A 473 1.32 12.69 -13.29
CA ARG A 473 0.14 13.15 -12.55
C ARG A 473 -1.12 12.64 -13.23
N VAL A 474 -1.99 11.99 -12.49
CA VAL A 474 -3.25 11.47 -13.04
C VAL A 474 -4.41 11.86 -12.13
N PHE A 475 -5.54 12.17 -12.73
CA PHE A 475 -6.78 12.47 -12.00
C PHE A 475 -7.64 11.22 -11.93
N LEU A 476 -7.90 10.72 -10.72
CA LEU A 476 -8.78 9.59 -10.43
C LEU A 476 -10.11 10.12 -9.87
N GLY A 477 -11.22 9.67 -10.44
CA GLY A 477 -12.54 10.04 -9.96
C GLY A 477 -13.64 9.65 -10.95
N ASN A 478 -14.88 9.67 -10.48
CA ASN A 478 -16.05 9.42 -11.32
C ASN A 478 -16.70 10.74 -11.74
N ASP A 479 -17.34 11.41 -10.78
CA ASP A 479 -18.12 12.63 -10.97
C ASP A 479 -17.47 13.79 -10.17
N PRO A 480 -17.12 14.92 -10.79
CA PRO A 480 -16.58 16.09 -10.08
C PRO A 480 -17.57 16.71 -9.07
N ALA A 481 -18.86 16.35 -9.11
CA ALA A 481 -19.83 16.78 -8.10
C ALA A 481 -19.70 15.98 -6.78
N ASP A 482 -19.05 14.82 -6.79
CA ASP A 482 -18.89 13.99 -5.59
C ASP A 482 -17.78 14.56 -4.68
N VAL A 483 -18.15 15.25 -3.61
CA VAL A 483 -17.19 15.59 -2.54
C VAL A 483 -16.90 14.33 -1.71
N PHE A 484 -15.64 13.90 -1.67
CA PHE A 484 -15.22 12.75 -0.89
C PHE A 484 -14.98 13.13 0.58
N GLN A 485 -15.35 12.24 1.48
CA GLN A 485 -14.99 12.32 2.90
C GLN A 485 -13.76 11.46 3.18
N PHE A 486 -13.72 10.26 2.61
CA PHE A 486 -12.62 9.31 2.74
C PHE A 486 -12.35 8.69 1.38
N THR A 487 -11.08 8.43 1.08
CA THR A 487 -10.70 7.74 -0.14
C THR A 487 -9.46 6.90 0.06
N GLN A 488 -9.40 5.78 -0.64
CA GLN A 488 -8.34 4.80 -0.57
C GLN A 488 -8.08 4.22 -1.97
N PHE A 489 -6.87 4.43 -2.52
CA PHE A 489 -6.42 3.84 -3.78
C PHE A 489 -5.42 2.70 -3.58
N TYR A 490 -5.66 1.53 -4.16
CA TYR A 490 -4.77 0.37 -4.13
C TYR A 490 -4.17 0.09 -5.52
N PRO A 491 -2.92 0.52 -5.79
CA PRO A 491 -2.30 0.36 -7.09
C PRO A 491 -2.19 -1.11 -7.54
N LEU A 492 -2.04 -2.06 -6.61
CA LEU A 492 -1.81 -3.45 -7.03
C LEU A 492 -2.98 -4.07 -7.79
N THR A 493 -4.20 -3.65 -7.48
CA THR A 493 -5.41 -4.06 -8.20
C THR A 493 -5.97 -2.95 -9.07
N GLY A 494 -5.36 -1.76 -9.04
CA GLY A 494 -5.93 -0.53 -9.63
C GLY A 494 -7.35 -0.27 -9.13
N ARG A 495 -7.57 -0.43 -7.82
CA ARG A 495 -8.90 -0.25 -7.19
C ARG A 495 -8.89 0.98 -6.32
N MET A 496 -9.88 1.84 -6.44
CA MET A 496 -10.12 2.97 -5.54
C MET A 496 -11.46 2.79 -4.84
N CYS A 497 -11.51 3.07 -3.55
CA CYS A 497 -12.74 3.16 -2.78
C CYS A 497 -12.88 4.59 -2.26
N TYR A 498 -14.07 5.19 -2.33
CA TYR A 498 -14.32 6.49 -1.70
C TYR A 498 -15.73 6.60 -1.13
N LEU A 499 -15.86 7.32 -0.02
CA LEU A 499 -17.12 7.61 0.64
C LEU A 499 -17.55 9.05 0.34
N THR A 500 -18.75 9.24 -0.20
CA THR A 500 -19.28 10.59 -0.48
C THR A 500 -19.77 11.31 0.77
N LYS A 501 -19.52 12.61 0.86
CA LYS A 501 -19.88 13.45 2.01
C LYS A 501 -21.40 13.63 2.15
N GLU A 502 -22.10 13.86 1.03
CA GLU A 502 -23.53 14.20 1.04
C GLU A 502 -24.44 12.99 1.27
N CYS A 503 -24.18 11.89 0.54
CA CYS A 503 -25.06 10.72 0.56
C CYS A 503 -24.51 9.54 1.34
N ARG A 504 -23.28 9.64 1.90
CA ARG A 504 -22.61 8.56 2.61
C ARG A 504 -22.59 7.24 1.81
N ARG A 505 -22.42 7.36 0.49
CA ARG A 505 -22.35 6.22 -0.43
C ARG A 505 -20.90 5.85 -0.63
N LEU A 506 -20.61 4.56 -0.50
CA LEU A 506 -19.27 4.02 -0.73
C LEU A 506 -19.18 3.50 -2.16
N HIS A 507 -18.33 4.14 -2.96
CA HIS A 507 -18.06 3.79 -4.35
C HIS A 507 -16.78 2.95 -4.41
N VAL A 508 -16.79 1.93 -5.27
CA VAL A 508 -15.66 1.07 -5.59
C VAL A 508 -15.41 1.17 -7.09
N LEU A 509 -14.25 1.72 -7.45
CA LEU A 509 -13.82 1.98 -8.82
C LEU A 509 -12.68 1.02 -9.15
N ASP A 510 -12.82 0.25 -10.21
CA ASP A 510 -11.77 -0.62 -10.73
C ASP A 510 -11.28 -0.05 -12.07
N PHE A 511 -10.01 0.35 -12.14
CA PHE A 511 -9.40 0.96 -13.34
C PHE A 511 -8.84 -0.06 -14.33
N ILE A 512 -8.64 -1.31 -13.89
CA ILE A 512 -8.08 -2.37 -14.73
C ILE A 512 -9.22 -3.19 -15.29
N VAL A 513 -9.25 -3.32 -16.61
CA VAL A 513 -10.23 -4.15 -17.33
C VAL A 513 -10.09 -5.61 -16.86
N PRO A 514 -11.19 -6.25 -16.40
CA PRO A 514 -11.19 -7.66 -16.00
C PRO A 514 -10.69 -8.59 -17.12
N PRO A 515 -10.11 -9.75 -16.79
CA PRO A 515 -9.76 -10.72 -17.82
C PRO A 515 -11.02 -11.28 -18.50
N GLU A 516 -10.94 -11.54 -19.80
CA GLU A 516 -11.98 -12.20 -20.60
C GLU A 516 -12.28 -13.64 -20.14
#